data_AF-A0A399ES44-F1
#
_entry.id   AF-A0A399ES44-F1
#
_cell.length_a   1.000
_cell.length_b   1.000
_cell.length_c   1.000
_cell.angle_alpha   90.00
_cell.angle_beta   90.00
_cell.angle_gamma   90.00
#
_symmetry.space_group_name_H-M   'P 1'
#
loop_
_entity.id
_entity.type
_entity.pdbx_description
1 polymer ?
#
loop_
_entity_poly.entity_id
_entity_poly.type
_entity_poly.pdbx_seq_one_letter_code
_entity_poly.pdbx_strand_id
1 'polypeptide(L)'
;MFSHPSPFRARLEAALENAYAHFRADYPAWQDTLWDRHFLKAHLLPALRQGLERGQAPSAAHIARLWAEHLGLSPELQQRWRRELELMAANFLCHLEHARPPLPKRPVSV
;
A
#
# COMPACT_ATOMS: atom_id res chain seq x y z
N MET A 1 -21.25 -9.56 17.24
CA MET A 1 -21.11 -8.10 17.24
C MET A 1 -20.54 -7.71 15.89
N PHE A 2 -21.36 -7.22 14.95
CA PHE A 2 -20.90 -6.86 13.61
C PHE A 2 -20.27 -5.47 13.66
N SER A 3 -18.94 -5.40 13.77
CA SER A 3 -18.20 -4.16 13.52
C SER A 3 -18.42 -3.79 12.07
N HIS A 4 -19.33 -2.86 11.81
CA HIS A 4 -19.43 -2.22 10.50
C HIS A 4 -18.05 -1.61 10.20
N PRO A 5 -17.39 -1.96 9.09
CA PRO A 5 -16.15 -1.30 8.73
C PRO A 5 -16.44 0.20 8.65
N SER A 6 -15.61 1.02 9.30
CA SER A 6 -15.79 2.46 9.22
C SER A 6 -15.82 2.86 7.73
N PRO A 7 -16.66 3.83 7.32
CA PRO A 7 -16.74 4.25 5.92
C PRO A 7 -15.37 4.61 5.33
N PHE A 8 -14.46 5.10 6.18
CA PHE A 8 -13.07 5.35 5.85
C PHE A 8 -12.29 4.06 5.52
N ARG A 9 -12.42 3.01 6.34
CA ARG A 9 -11.77 1.72 6.12
C ARG A 9 -12.22 1.11 4.79
N ALA A 10 -13.53 1.11 4.51
CA ALA A 10 -14.06 0.58 3.26
C ALA A 10 -13.54 1.34 2.03
N ARG A 11 -13.43 2.68 2.12
CA ARG A 11 -12.89 3.51 1.03
C ARG A 11 -11.39 3.31 0.82
N LEU A 12 -10.60 3.12 1.89
CA LEU A 12 -9.18 2.86 1.79
C LEU A 12 -8.91 1.47 1.20
N GLU A 13 -9.69 0.46 1.60
CA GLU A 13 -9.63 -0.88 1.00
C GLU A 13 -9.99 -0.86 -0.49
N ALA A 14 -11.04 -0.11 -0.87
CA ALA A 14 -11.40 0.08 -2.27
C ALA A 14 -10.31 0.81 -3.08
N ALA A 15 -9.69 1.84 -2.51
CA ALA A 15 -8.58 2.56 -3.15
C ALA A 15 -7.36 1.65 -3.38
N LEU A 16 -7.06 0.78 -2.41
CA LEU A 16 -5.99 -0.22 -2.52
C LEU A 16 -6.26 -1.26 -3.61
N GLU A 17 -7.48 -1.81 -3.68
CA GLU A 17 -7.84 -2.76 -4.74
C GLU A 17 -7.80 -2.10 -6.12
N ASN A 18 -8.21 -0.83 -6.24
CA ASN A 18 -8.14 -0.09 -7.50
C ASN A 18 -6.68 0.20 -7.92
N ALA A 19 -5.86 0.69 -7.00
CA ALA A 19 -4.44 0.92 -7.25
C ALA A 19 -3.71 -0.37 -7.65
N TYR A 20 -4.07 -1.50 -7.03
CA TYR A 20 -3.55 -2.80 -7.40
C TYR A 20 -3.98 -3.25 -8.81
N ALA A 21 -5.24 -2.99 -9.20
CA ALA A 21 -5.70 -3.30 -10.55
C ALA A 21 -4.92 -2.52 -11.62
N HIS A 22 -4.67 -1.23 -11.39
CA HIS A 22 -3.84 -0.41 -12.28
C HIS A 22 -2.38 -0.85 -12.30
N PHE A 23 -1.79 -1.11 -11.13
CA PHE A 23 -0.42 -1.60 -11.03
C PHE A 23 -0.21 -2.92 -11.78
N ARG A 24 -1.17 -3.86 -11.71
CA ARG A 24 -1.10 -5.12 -12.45
C ARG A 24 -1.11 -4.91 -13.96
N ALA A 25 -1.78 -3.88 -14.45
CA ALA A 25 -1.78 -3.53 -15.87
C ALA A 25 -0.41 -2.99 -16.31
N ASP A 26 0.27 -2.20 -15.48
CA ASP A 26 1.59 -1.65 -15.76
C ASP A 26 2.72 -2.69 -15.70
N TYR A 27 2.56 -3.74 -14.88
CA TYR A 27 3.56 -4.78 -14.66
C TYR A 27 3.02 -6.19 -14.96
N PRO A 28 2.66 -6.51 -16.22
CA PRO A 28 2.07 -7.80 -16.60
C PRO A 28 3.01 -8.98 -16.31
N ALA A 29 4.32 -8.80 -16.47
CA ALA A 29 5.34 -9.80 -16.16
C ALA A 29 5.43 -10.16 -14.67
N TRP A 30 4.80 -9.37 -13.80
CA TRP A 30 4.83 -9.53 -12.36
C TRP A 30 3.50 -10.05 -11.80
N GLN A 31 2.51 -10.33 -12.66
CA GLN A 31 1.19 -10.80 -12.24
C GLN A 31 1.21 -12.20 -11.61
N ASP A 32 2.23 -13.00 -11.93
CA ASP A 32 2.47 -14.33 -11.34
C ASP A 32 3.55 -14.32 -10.24
N THR A 33 4.07 -13.13 -9.88
CA THR A 33 5.12 -13.00 -8.87
C THR A 33 4.63 -12.16 -7.71
N LEU A 34 4.65 -12.72 -6.49
CA LEU A 34 4.97 -12.03 -5.23
C LEU A 34 4.07 -10.84 -4.81
N TRP A 35 3.13 -10.42 -5.65
CA TRP A 35 2.18 -9.34 -5.45
C TRP A 35 0.79 -9.92 -5.40
N ASP A 36 0.39 -10.32 -4.21
CA ASP A 36 -0.93 -10.85 -3.97
C ASP A 36 -1.78 -9.89 -3.14
N ARG A 37 -3.08 -10.17 -3.15
CA ARG A 37 -4.03 -9.47 -2.28
C ARG A 37 -3.75 -9.68 -0.79
N HIS A 38 -2.97 -10.71 -0.43
CA HIS A 38 -2.61 -10.96 0.96
C HIS A 38 -1.66 -9.88 1.45
N PHE A 39 -0.60 -9.53 0.71
CA PHE A 39 0.30 -8.43 1.05
C PHE A 39 -0.45 -7.12 1.30
N LEU A 40 -1.37 -6.77 0.40
CA LEU A 40 -2.15 -5.54 0.51
C LEU A 40 -2.98 -5.47 1.79
N LYS A 41 -3.65 -6.57 2.14
CA LYS A 41 -4.58 -6.60 3.29
C LYS A 41 -3.86 -6.83 4.62
N ALA A 42 -2.85 -7.70 4.64
CA ALA A 42 -2.17 -8.12 5.87
C ALA A 42 -1.03 -7.17 6.26
N HIS A 43 -0.34 -6.55 5.30
CA HIS A 43 0.85 -5.75 5.58
C HIS A 43 0.67 -4.27 5.22
N LEU A 44 0.21 -3.97 4.01
CA LEU A 44 0.18 -2.59 3.52
C LEU A 44 -0.98 -1.75 4.10
N LEU A 45 -2.18 -2.32 4.19
CA LEU A 45 -3.35 -1.64 4.75
C LEU A 45 -3.13 -1.18 6.21
N PRO A 46 -2.58 -2.02 7.12
CA PRO A 46 -2.21 -1.57 8.46
C PRO A 46 -1.18 -0.42 8.46
N ALA A 47 -0.13 -0.52 7.65
CA ALA A 47 0.91 0.50 7.58
C ALA A 47 0.37 1.84 7.09
N LEU A 48 -0.50 1.82 6.07
CA LEU A 48 -1.20 3.01 5.58
C LEU A 48 -2.10 3.61 6.66
N ARG A 49 -2.92 2.81 7.35
CA ARG A 49 -3.79 3.31 8.43
C ARG A 49 -3.00 4.00 9.52
N GLN A 50 -1.93 3.36 9.98
CA GLN A 50 -1.06 3.89 11.02
C GLN A 50 -0.39 5.21 10.58
N GLY A 51 0.04 5.27 9.31
CA GLY A 51 0.59 6.49 8.74
C GLY A 51 -0.43 7.63 8.67
N LEU A 52 -1.67 7.32 8.27
CA LEU A 52 -2.77 8.29 8.20
C LEU A 52 -3.16 8.84 9.56
N GLU A 53 -3.22 7.99 10.59
CA GLU A 53 -3.47 8.39 11.98
C GLU A 53 -2.39 9.34 12.50
N ARG A 54 -1.14 9.16 12.05
CA ARG A 54 0.01 10.00 12.42
C ARG A 54 0.24 11.19 11.49
N GLY A 55 -0.57 11.33 10.43
CA GLY A 55 -0.37 12.36 9.40
C GLY A 55 0.89 12.17 8.55
N GLN A 56 1.49 10.98 8.54
CA GLN A 56 2.69 10.63 7.80
C GLN A 56 2.43 9.40 6.93
N ALA A 57 2.22 9.61 5.62
CA ALA A 57 2.07 8.49 4.69
C ALA A 57 3.36 7.65 4.62
N PRO A 58 3.28 6.31 4.48
CA PRO A 58 4.45 5.47 4.32
C PRO A 58 5.20 5.82 3.04
N SER A 59 6.53 5.88 3.12
CA SER A 59 7.39 6.13 1.96
C SER A 59 7.52 4.89 1.08
N ALA A 60 7.94 5.09 -0.19
CA ALA A 60 8.24 3.99 -1.10
C ALA A 60 9.27 3.02 -0.51
N ALA A 61 10.31 3.53 0.16
CA ALA A 61 11.31 2.71 0.84
C ALA A 61 10.72 1.85 1.96
N HIS A 62 9.78 2.39 2.74
CA HIS A 62 9.11 1.62 3.78
C HIS A 62 8.25 0.48 3.19
N ILE A 63 7.51 0.77 2.12
CA ILE A 63 6.68 -0.22 1.42
C ILE A 63 7.55 -1.29 0.76
N ALA A 64 8.65 -0.89 0.10
CA ALA A 64 9.62 -1.81 -0.49
C ALA A 64 10.20 -2.77 0.55
N ARG A 65 10.48 -2.29 1.77
CA ARG A 65 10.95 -3.13 2.87
C ARG A 65 9.88 -4.12 3.34
N LEU A 66 8.66 -3.65 3.63
CA LEU A 66 7.54 -4.52 4.02
C LEU A 66 7.29 -5.61 2.99
N TRP A 67 7.41 -5.24 1.72
CA TRP A 67 7.28 -6.16 0.62
C TRP A 67 8.43 -7.16 0.61
N ALA A 68 9.68 -6.73 0.65
CA ALA A 68 10.83 -7.63 0.71
C ALA A 68 10.76 -8.65 1.86
N GLU A 69 10.28 -8.21 3.03
CA GLU A 69 10.00 -9.06 4.19
C GLU A 69 8.89 -10.08 3.91
N HIS A 70 7.78 -9.66 3.29
CA HIS A 70 6.68 -10.55 2.90
C HIS A 70 7.12 -11.65 1.92
N LEU A 71 8.06 -11.32 1.03
CA LEU A 71 8.62 -12.28 0.06
C LEU A 71 9.64 -13.24 0.67
N GLY A 72 10.02 -13.04 1.93
CA GLY A 72 11.07 -13.83 2.58
C GLY A 72 12.44 -13.64 1.92
N LEU A 73 12.70 -12.48 1.30
CA LEU A 73 13.99 -12.22 0.67
C LEU A 73 15.10 -12.15 1.72
N SER A 74 16.22 -12.83 1.45
CA SER A 74 17.43 -12.69 2.27
C SER A 74 17.97 -11.26 2.20
N PRO A 75 18.69 -10.76 3.22
CA PRO A 75 19.24 -9.41 3.22
C PRO A 75 20.05 -9.06 1.97
N GLU A 76 20.78 -10.02 1.41
CA GLU A 76 21.57 -9.87 0.19
C GLU A 76 20.68 -9.66 -1.05
N LEU A 77 19.57 -10.40 -1.14
CA LEU A 77 18.57 -10.21 -2.18
C LEU A 77 17.82 -8.89 -1.99
N GLN A 78 17.47 -8.51 -0.76
CA GLN A 78 16.86 -7.21 -0.49
C GLN A 78 17.76 -6.08 -0.97
N GLN A 79 19.05 -6.17 -0.68
CA GLN A 79 20.04 -5.17 -1.11
C GLN A 79 20.18 -5.13 -2.65
N ARG A 80 20.20 -6.30 -3.29
CA ARG A 80 20.31 -6.44 -4.75
C ARG A 80 19.11 -5.84 -5.48
N TRP A 81 17.90 -6.07 -4.96
CA TRP A 81 16.64 -5.67 -5.59
C TRP A 81 16.08 -4.36 -5.03
N ARG A 82 16.81 -3.67 -4.15
CA ARG A 82 16.31 -2.49 -3.43
C ARG A 82 15.75 -1.43 -4.37
N ARG A 83 16.48 -1.09 -5.43
CA ARG A 83 16.09 -0.02 -6.36
C ARG A 83 14.81 -0.38 -7.10
N GLU A 84 14.70 -1.61 -7.58
CA GLU A 84 13.53 -2.12 -8.29
C GLU A 84 12.31 -2.14 -7.35
N LEU A 85 12.46 -2.66 -6.14
CA LEU A 85 11.38 -2.70 -5.15
C LEU A 85 10.91 -1.29 -4.74
N GLU A 86 11.84 -0.35 -4.57
CA GLU A 86 11.53 1.06 -4.29
C GLU A 86 10.79 1.73 -5.45
N LEU A 87 11.21 1.50 -6.69
CA LEU A 87 10.57 2.08 -7.86
C LEU A 87 9.14 1.53 -8.05
N MET A 88 8.95 0.23 -7.85
CA MET A 88 7.64 -0.39 -7.91
C MET A 88 6.72 0.10 -6.77
N ALA A 89 7.26 0.22 -5.55
CA ALA A 89 6.53 0.80 -4.43
C ALA A 89 6.13 2.26 -4.69
N ALA A 90 7.00 3.05 -5.33
CA ALA A 90 6.69 4.42 -5.73
C ALA A 90 5.58 4.47 -6.80
N ASN A 91 5.65 3.62 -7.83
CA ASN A 91 4.58 3.55 -8.84
C ASN A 91 3.23 3.19 -8.21
N PHE A 92 3.24 2.25 -7.27
CA PHE A 92 2.03 1.89 -6.54
C PHE A 92 1.48 3.04 -5.70
N LEU A 93 2.36 3.79 -5.00
CA LEU A 93 1.94 4.97 -4.25
C LEU A 93 1.31 6.03 -5.16
N CYS A 94 1.87 6.25 -6.36
CA CYS A 94 1.26 7.13 -7.35
C CYS A 94 -0.17 6.70 -7.69
N HIS A 95 -0.40 5.42 -7.97
CA HIS A 95 -1.75 4.89 -8.22
C HIS A 95 -2.68 5.04 -7.01
N LEU A 96 -2.15 4.78 -5.81
CA LEU A 96 -2.90 4.90 -4.57
C LEU A 96 -3.31 6.35 -4.29
N GLU A 97 -2.43 7.33 -4.51
CA GLU A 97 -2.73 8.76 -4.33
C GLU A 97 -3.85 9.22 -5.26
N HIS A 98 -3.85 8.76 -6.52
CA HIS A 98 -4.94 9.03 -7.46
C HIS A 98 -6.25 8.36 -7.04
N ALA A 99 -6.19 7.18 -6.42
CA ALA A 99 -7.36 6.44 -5.94
C ALA A 99 -7.83 6.86 -4.53
N ARG A 100 -7.06 7.68 -3.81
CA ARG A 100 -7.28 7.93 -2.38
C ARG A 100 -8.49 8.85 -2.17
N PRO A 101 -9.42 8.50 -1.26
CA PRO A 101 -10.47 9.43 -0.87
C PRO A 101 -9.87 10.66 -0.19
N PRO A 102 -10.44 11.87 -0.39
CA PRO A 102 -10.00 13.05 0.34
C PRO A 102 -10.06 12.79 1.85
N LEU A 103 -9.03 13.25 2.58
CA LEU A 103 -9.01 13.15 4.03
C LEU A 103 -10.29 13.79 4.59
N PRO A 104 -10.99 13.14 5.55
CA PRO A 104 -12.08 13.81 6.24
C PRO A 104 -11.54 15.10 6.85
N LYS A 105 -12.17 16.23 6.52
CA LYS A 105 -11.85 17.51 7.13
C LYS A 105 -11.97 17.33 8.64
N ARG A 106 -10.90 17.62 9.40
CA ARG A 106 -11.03 17.72 10.86
C ARG A 106 -12.19 18.68 11.14
N PRO A 107 -13.18 18.31 11.97
CA PRO A 107 -14.17 19.29 12.40
C PRO A 107 -13.38 20.41 13.08
N VAL A 108 -13.46 21.61 12.52
CA VAL A 108 -13.04 22.81 13.22
C VAL A 108 -14.02 22.93 14.36
N SER A 109 -13.58 22.66 15.59
CA SER A 109 -14.33 23.06 16.77
C SER A 109 -14.43 24.58 16.72
N VAL A 110 -15.65 25.05 16.48
CA VAL A 110 -16.06 26.47 16.60
C VAL A 110 -16.19 26.80 18.08
#